data_AF-A0A7V3FZS6-F1
#
_entry.id   AF-A0A7V3FZS6-F1
#
_cell.length_a   1.000
_cell.length_b   1.000
_cell.length_c   1.000
_cell.angle_alpha   90.00
_cell.angle_beta   90.00
_cell.angle_gamma   90.00
#
_symmetry.space_group_name_H-M   'P 1'
#
loop_
_entity.id
_entity.type
_entity.pdbx_description
1 polymer ?
#
loop_
_entity_poly.entity_id
_entity_poly.type
_entity_poly.pdbx_seq_one_letter_code
_entity_poly.pdbx_strand_id
1 'polypeptide(L)'
;MATLDFSHNALGDEGVRALADSPNLRSMVTLNLAQSGLGTAGARALAESPHLNALNWLDVRDNIIGNKAREALRLRFGKGRCRF
;
A
#
# COMPACT_ATOMS: atom_id res chain seq x y z
N MET A 1 -3.93 17.80 -3.47
CA MET A 1 -3.10 16.60 -3.29
C MET A 1 -3.55 15.93 -1.99
N ALA A 2 -4.00 14.68 -2.05
CA ALA A 2 -4.40 13.92 -0.86
C ALA A 2 -3.28 12.97 -0.46
N THR A 3 -2.77 13.15 0.76
CA THR A 3 -1.67 12.38 1.32
C THR A 3 -2.14 11.77 2.64
N LEU A 4 -1.86 10.49 2.84
CA LEU A 4 -2.11 9.80 4.10
C LEU A 4 -0.83 9.11 4.57
N ASP A 5 -0.47 9.38 5.81
CA ASP A 5 0.73 8.84 6.44
C ASP A 5 0.37 8.00 7.65
N PHE A 6 0.65 6.70 7.53
CA PHE A 6 0.55 5.72 8.61
C PHE A 6 1.91 5.06 8.90
N SER A 7 3.00 5.68 8.47
CA SER A 7 4.33 5.17 8.79
C SER A 7 4.52 5.04 10.30
N HIS A 8 5.30 4.03 10.70
CA HIS A 8 5.56 3.69 12.09
C HIS A 8 4.32 3.34 12.93
N ASN A 9 3.18 3.04 12.30
CA ASN A 9 2.01 2.49 12.97
C ASN A 9 1.91 1.00 12.67
N ALA A 10 1.86 0.17 13.72
CA ALA A 10 1.74 -1.29 13.61
C ALA A 10 0.34 -1.72 13.13
N LEU A 11 0.01 -1.40 11.88
CA LEU A 11 -1.24 -1.76 11.22
C LEU A 11 -1.32 -3.28 10.97
N GLY A 12 -0.17 -3.87 10.63
CA GLY A 12 -0.12 -5.26 10.18
C GLY A 12 -0.86 -5.48 8.86
N ASP A 13 -0.96 -6.75 8.44
CA ASP A 13 -1.68 -7.13 7.23
C ASP A 13 -3.19 -6.82 7.31
N GLU A 14 -3.80 -6.98 8.49
CA GLU A 14 -5.24 -6.73 8.68
C GLU A 14 -5.60 -5.25 8.56
N GLY A 15 -4.83 -4.37 9.20
CA GLY A 15 -5.05 -2.92 9.11
C GLY A 15 -4.86 -2.43 7.68
N VAL A 16 -3.84 -2.93 6.98
CA VAL A 16 -3.63 -2.57 5.57
C VAL A 16 -4.73 -3.12 4.65
N ARG A 17 -5.29 -4.30 4.94
CA ARG A 17 -6.47 -4.80 4.21
C ARG A 17 -7.68 -3.89 4.42
N ALA A 18 -7.93 -3.45 5.65
CA ALA A 18 -9.02 -2.50 5.92
C ALA A 18 -8.83 -1.17 5.17
N LEU A 19 -7.59 -0.70 5.03
CA LEU A 19 -7.28 0.45 4.18
C LEU A 19 -7.55 0.17 2.71
N ALA A 20 -7.11 -0.98 2.20
CA ALA A 20 -7.34 -1.40 0.81
C ALA A 20 -8.83 -1.48 0.45
N ASP A 21 -9.68 -1.89 1.39
CA ASP A 21 -11.13 -1.98 1.22
C ASP A 21 -11.86 -0.66 1.48
N SER A 22 -11.15 0.40 1.90
CA SER A 22 -11.78 1.68 2.23
C SER A 22 -12.09 2.51 0.98
N PRO A 23 -13.37 2.83 0.71
CA PRO A 23 -13.74 3.67 -0.44
C PRO A 23 -13.21 5.12 -0.32
N ASN A 24 -12.84 5.54 0.89
CA ASN A 24 -12.29 6.88 1.15
C ASN A 24 -10.92 7.09 0.50
N LEU A 25 -10.22 6.01 0.11
CA LEU A 25 -8.93 6.10 -0.57
C LEU A 25 -9.04 6.28 -2.09
N ARG A 26 -10.26 6.37 -2.65
CA ARG A 26 -10.52 6.52 -4.09
C ARG A 26 -9.76 7.67 -4.76
N SER A 27 -9.58 8.75 -4.03
CA SER A 27 -8.89 9.96 -4.50
C SER A 27 -7.50 10.14 -3.87
N MET A 28 -6.98 9.13 -3.17
CA MET A 28 -5.70 9.20 -2.49
C MET A 28 -4.56 9.19 -3.51
N VAL A 29 -3.64 10.15 -3.41
CA VAL A 29 -2.52 10.29 -4.34
C VAL A 29 -1.23 9.72 -3.74
N THR A 30 -1.06 9.88 -2.43
CA THR A 30 0.16 9.51 -1.71
C THR A 30 -0.21 8.71 -0.46
N LEU A 31 0.33 7.50 -0.31
CA LEU A 31 0.11 6.63 0.86
C LEU A 31 1.46 6.18 1.41
N ASN A 32 1.75 6.55 2.66
CA ASN A 32 2.95 6.11 3.38
C ASN A 32 2.58 5.03 4.41
N LEU A 33 3.12 3.83 4.22
CA LEU A 33 2.99 2.66 5.10
C LEU A 33 4.37 2.13 5.51
N ALA A 34 5.40 2.99 5.50
CA ALA A 34 6.75 2.59 5.88
C ALA A 34 6.79 2.14 7.35
N GLN A 35 7.45 1.02 7.63
CA GLN A 35 7.55 0.47 8.98
C GLN A 35 6.19 0.26 9.67
N SER A 36 5.17 -0.17 8.92
CA SER A 36 3.81 -0.38 9.44
C SER A 36 3.48 -1.84 9.76
N GLY A 37 4.47 -2.73 9.70
CA GLY A 37 4.29 -4.18 9.89
C GLY A 37 3.57 -4.86 8.72
N LEU A 38 3.61 -4.26 7.53
CA LEU A 38 2.99 -4.81 6.32
C LEU A 38 3.71 -6.08 5.87
N GLY A 39 2.93 -7.14 5.67
CA GLY A 39 3.38 -8.42 5.17
C GLY A 39 2.99 -8.67 3.72
N THR A 40 3.11 -9.93 3.30
CA THR A 40 2.78 -10.36 1.94
C THR A 40 1.26 -10.29 1.67
N ALA A 41 0.43 -10.57 2.68
CA ALA A 41 -1.02 -10.60 2.49
C ALA A 41 -1.61 -9.18 2.34
N GLY A 42 -1.19 -8.23 3.19
CA GLY A 42 -1.63 -6.84 3.08
C GLY A 42 -1.12 -6.18 1.80
N ALA A 43 0.10 -6.48 1.36
CA ALA A 43 0.62 -5.96 0.09
C ALA A 43 -0.16 -6.48 -1.12
N ARG A 44 -0.63 -7.73 -1.08
CA ARG A 44 -1.56 -8.26 -2.10
C ARG A 44 -2.91 -7.55 -2.05
N ALA A 45 -3.47 -7.33 -0.85
CA ALA A 45 -4.72 -6.60 -0.70
C ALA A 45 -4.64 -5.18 -1.29
N LEU A 46 -3.53 -4.46 -1.07
CA LEU A 46 -3.28 -3.16 -1.70
C LEU A 46 -3.24 -3.26 -3.23
N ALA A 47 -2.60 -4.29 -3.78
CA ALA A 47 -2.52 -4.50 -5.23
C ALA A 47 -3.90 -4.81 -5.84
N GLU A 48 -4.76 -5.52 -5.11
CA GLU A 48 -6.10 -5.93 -5.54
C GLU A 48 -7.18 -4.88 -5.22
N SER A 49 -6.85 -3.83 -4.47
CA SER A 49 -7.80 -2.79 -4.04
C SER A 49 -8.51 -2.13 -5.23
N PRO A 50 -9.86 -2.09 -5.23
CA PRO A 50 -10.64 -1.35 -6.22
C PRO A 50 -10.68 0.16 -5.91
N HIS A 51 -10.13 0.59 -4.77
CA HIS A 51 -10.20 1.96 -4.27
C HIS A 51 -8.89 2.73 -4.42
N LEU A 52 -7.75 2.12 -4.78
CA LEU A 52 -6.48 2.84 -4.92
C LEU A 52 -6.18 3.33 -6.35
N ASN A 53 -7.20 3.68 -7.13
CA ASN A 53 -7.02 4.01 -8.57
C ASN A 53 -6.28 5.33 -8.82
N ALA A 54 -6.36 6.28 -7.89
CA ALA A 54 -5.68 7.58 -7.99
C ALA A 54 -4.24 7.57 -7.41
N LEU A 55 -3.79 6.44 -6.88
CA LEU A 55 -2.54 6.36 -6.14
C LEU A 55 -1.34 6.52 -7.09
N ASN A 56 -0.52 7.53 -6.81
CA ASN A 56 0.66 7.85 -7.58
C ASN A 56 1.96 7.54 -6.82
N TRP A 57 1.91 7.51 -5.49
CA TRP A 57 3.04 7.21 -4.65
C TRP A 57 2.63 6.32 -3.47
N LEU A 58 3.33 5.20 -3.32
CA LEU A 58 3.17 4.22 -2.26
C LEU A 58 4.53 3.93 -1.65
N ASP A 59 4.71 4.21 -0.35
CA ASP A 59 5.91 3.83 0.39
C ASP A 59 5.59 2.68 1.33
N VAL A 60 6.29 1.57 1.13
CA VAL A 60 6.18 0.35 1.92
C VAL A 60 7.56 -0.12 2.40
N ARG A 61 8.54 0.80 2.47
CA ARG A 61 9.86 0.52 3.04
C ARG A 61 9.76 0.00 4.46
N ASP A 62 10.82 -0.70 4.89
CA ASP A 62 10.94 -1.19 6.26
C ASP A 62 9.80 -2.15 6.67
N ASN A 63 9.27 -2.88 5.69
CA ASN A 63 8.26 -3.92 5.86
C ASN A 63 8.73 -5.26 5.25
N ILE A 64 8.13 -6.36 5.70
CA ILE A 64 8.53 -7.72 5.30
C ILE A 64 7.58 -8.22 4.21
N ILE A 65 7.81 -7.77 2.98
CA ILE A 65 6.95 -8.08 1.81
C ILE A 65 7.65 -9.10 0.91
N GLY A 66 6.98 -10.23 0.63
CA GLY A 66 7.49 -11.25 -0.28
C GLY A 66 7.58 -10.78 -1.73
N ASN A 67 8.53 -11.32 -2.49
CA ASN A 67 8.82 -10.92 -3.88
C ASN A 67 7.59 -10.94 -4.80
N LYS A 68 6.74 -11.96 -4.68
CA LYS A 68 5.50 -12.06 -5.46
C LYS A 68 4.52 -10.91 -5.17
N ALA A 69 4.44 -10.45 -3.93
CA ALA A 69 3.58 -9.31 -3.58
C ALA A 69 4.20 -7.98 -4.03
N ARG A 70 5.53 -7.83 -3.97
CA ARG A 70 6.22 -6.67 -4.57
C ARG A 70 5.98 -6.57 -6.08
N GLU A 71 5.98 -7.71 -6.76
CA GLU A 71 5.64 -7.78 -8.18
C GLU A 71 4.18 -7.40 -8.45
N ALA A 72 3.23 -7.90 -7.65
CA ALA A 72 1.82 -7.51 -7.76
C ALA A 72 1.62 -5.99 -7.59
N LEU A 73 2.28 -5.38 -6.61
CA LEU A 73 2.27 -3.92 -6.41
C LEU A 73 2.86 -3.17 -7.61
N ARG A 74 3.98 -3.64 -8.16
CA ARG A 74 4.58 -3.06 -9.38
C ARG A 74 3.68 -3.18 -10.60
N LEU A 75 3.00 -4.31 -10.78
CA LEU A 75 2.04 -4.51 -11.87
C LEU A 75 0.82 -3.60 -11.70
N ARG A 76 0.33 -3.42 -10.47
CA ARG A 76 -0.83 -2.58 -10.18
C ARG A 76 -0.56 -1.09 -10.38
N PHE A 77 0.52 -0.57 -9.79
CA PHE A 77 0.77 0.88 -9.73
C PHE A 77 1.80 1.37 -10.75
N GLY A 78 2.58 0.46 -11.35
CA GLY A 78 3.62 0.80 -12.31
C GLY A 78 5.00 1.05 -11.68
N LYS A 79 6.03 1.03 -12.52
CA LYS A 79 7.43 1.27 -12.11
C LYS A 79 7.58 2.70 -11.58
N GLY A 80 8.29 2.84 -10.45
CA GLY A 80 8.60 4.14 -9.83
C GLY A 80 7.53 4.71 -8.90
N ARG A 81 6.33 4.10 -8.84
CA ARG A 81 5.26 4.53 -7.92
C ARG A 81 5.30 3.84 -6.55
N CYS A 82 5.94 2.68 -6.46
CA CYS A 82 6.14 1.94 -5.21
C CYS A 82 7.59 2.03 -4.75
N ARG A 83 7.78 2.40 -3.48
CA ARG A 83 9.08 2.39 -2.79
C ARG A 83 9.08 1.21 -1.82
N PHE A 84 10.05 0.30 -1.98
CA PHE A 84 10.20 -0.95 -1.22
C PHE A 84 11.41 -0.91 -0.32
#